data_AF-S4RH88-F1
#
_entry.id   AF-S4RH88-F1
#
_cell.length_a   1.000
_cell.length_b   1.000
_cell.length_c   1.000
_cell.angle_alpha   90.00
_cell.angle_beta   90.00
_cell.angle_gamma   90.00
#
_symmetry.space_group_name_H-M   'P 1'
#
loop_
_entity.id
_entity.type
_entity.pdbx_description
1 polymer ?
#
loop_
_entity_poly.entity_id
_entity_poly.type
_entity_poly.pdbx_seq_one_letter_code
_entity_poly.pdbx_strand_id
1 'polypeptide(L)'
;LGKPLRTLRYGWVAYYRQSAFLPGLGLAFLYMTVLGFDGITTGYAYAQGVSTSVLSIMVGLSATLGLVGTVLYLRARRRCGLVRTGALFSLAQVCCLLLCVMSVFAPGSPLDLTAPLHKPRLVRLVRPPPPPPSLLVAEPTVAYEANGTWFQNVTTNGTATVQPQILDYTSISLFFAGAILSRVGLWGFDLSVTQIFQETVAESERGVV
;
A
#
# COMPACT_ATOMS: atom_id res chain seq x y z
N LEU A 1 41.09 -16.69 6.84
CA LEU A 1 39.64 -16.41 7.05
C LEU A 1 39.26 -16.89 8.44
N GLY A 2 38.74 -16.02 9.31
CA GLY A 2 38.35 -16.41 10.68
C GLY A 2 37.31 -17.53 10.69
N LYS A 3 37.27 -18.31 11.79
CA LYS A 3 36.26 -19.36 12.04
C LYS A 3 34.80 -18.91 11.73
N PRO A 4 34.34 -17.69 12.11
CA PRO A 4 32.97 -17.26 11.79
C PRO A 4 32.73 -17.08 10.29
N LEU A 5 33.67 -16.48 9.56
CA LEU A 5 33.53 -16.26 8.12
C LEU A 5 33.54 -17.57 7.31
N ARG A 6 34.27 -18.59 7.78
CA ARG A 6 34.22 -19.93 7.18
C ARG A 6 32.86 -20.58 7.37
N THR A 7 32.26 -20.43 8.55
CA THR A 7 30.92 -20.94 8.86
C THR A 7 29.86 -20.25 8.02
N LEU A 8 29.94 -18.92 7.87
CA LEU A 8 29.02 -18.14 7.03
C LEU A 8 29.13 -18.52 5.55
N ARG A 9 30.36 -18.65 5.02
CA ARG A 9 30.58 -19.13 3.65
C ARG A 9 30.03 -20.53 3.44
N TYR A 10 30.24 -21.42 4.41
CA TYR A 10 29.72 -22.79 4.37
C TYR A 10 28.19 -22.76 4.30
N GLY A 11 27.52 -22.00 5.17
CA GLY A 11 26.06 -21.91 5.18
C GLY A 11 25.48 -21.33 3.89
N TRP A 12 26.09 -20.28 3.33
CA TRP A 12 25.67 -19.74 2.04
C TRP A 12 25.78 -20.75 0.90
N VAL A 13 26.89 -21.49 0.84
CA VAL A 13 27.09 -22.52 -0.18
C VAL A 13 26.12 -23.68 0.02
N ALA A 14 25.83 -24.06 1.26
CA ALA A 14 24.84 -25.08 1.59
C ALA A 14 23.43 -24.63 1.16
N TYR A 15 23.01 -23.41 1.51
CA TYR A 15 21.72 -22.83 1.14
C TYR A 15 21.53 -22.79 -0.39
N TYR A 16 22.53 -22.31 -1.14
CA TYR A 16 22.46 -22.20 -2.60
C TYR A 16 22.32 -23.55 -3.31
N ARG A 17 22.79 -24.64 -2.69
CA ARG A 17 22.72 -25.99 -3.25
C ARG A 17 21.39 -26.70 -2.98
N GLN A 18 20.54 -26.17 -2.09
CA GLN A 18 19.26 -26.78 -1.79
C GLN A 18 18.27 -26.63 -2.95
N SER A 19 17.44 -27.64 -3.17
CA SER A 19 16.34 -27.57 -4.15
C SER A 19 15.29 -26.50 -3.78
N ALA A 20 15.21 -26.13 -2.49
CA ALA A 20 14.35 -25.08 -1.96
C ALA A 20 14.87 -23.64 -2.20
N PHE A 21 16.07 -23.47 -2.79
CA PHE A 21 16.70 -22.16 -2.98
C PHE A 21 15.82 -21.17 -3.77
N LEU A 22 15.29 -21.60 -4.93
CA LEU A 22 14.45 -20.74 -5.78
C LEU A 22 13.13 -20.31 -5.10
N PRO A 23 12.35 -21.23 -4.50
CA PRO A 23 11.17 -20.85 -3.71
C PRO A 23 11.50 -19.90 -2.55
N GLY A 24 12.61 -20.13 -1.83
CA GLY A 24 13.08 -19.25 -0.77
C GLY A 24 13.45 -17.85 -1.26
N LEU A 25 14.14 -17.75 -2.40
CA LEU A 25 14.46 -16.47 -3.03
C LEU A 25 13.19 -15.72 -3.46
N GLY A 26 12.20 -16.42 -4.00
CA GLY A 26 10.90 -15.84 -4.33
C GLY A 26 10.18 -15.29 -3.09
N LEU A 27 10.25 -16.00 -1.97
CA LEU A 27 9.69 -15.54 -0.69
C LEU A 27 10.40 -14.28 -0.19
N ALA A 28 11.73 -14.23 -0.28
CA ALA A 28 12.50 -13.05 0.10
C ALA A 28 12.09 -11.80 -0.70
N PHE A 29 11.91 -11.93 -2.02
CA PHE A 29 11.39 -10.82 -2.84
C PHE A 29 9.96 -10.44 -2.48
N LEU A 30 9.13 -11.41 -2.12
CA LEU A 30 7.77 -11.15 -1.71
C LEU A 30 7.73 -10.35 -0.40
N TYR A 31 8.62 -10.63 0.54
CA TYR A 31 8.76 -9.90 1.81
C TYR A 31 9.34 -8.48 1.66
N MET A 32 10.01 -8.18 0.54
CA MET A 32 10.43 -6.81 0.19
C MET A 32 9.26 -5.89 -0.21
N THR A 33 8.02 -6.39 -0.21
CA THR A 33 6.84 -5.58 -0.54
C THR A 33 6.61 -4.47 0.48
N VAL A 34 6.28 -3.28 0.00
CA VAL A 34 5.89 -2.13 0.84
C VAL A 34 4.38 -2.03 1.04
N LEU A 35 3.61 -3.04 0.59
CA LEU A 35 2.15 -3.06 0.63
C LEU A 35 1.58 -3.74 1.88
N GLY A 36 2.42 -3.99 2.89
CA GLY A 36 2.09 -4.69 4.12
C GLY A 36 1.33 -3.88 5.17
N PHE A 37 0.65 -2.79 4.80
CA PHE A 37 0.04 -1.85 5.76
C PHE A 37 1.03 -1.29 6.80
N ASP A 38 2.31 -1.29 6.46
CA ASP A 38 3.39 -0.76 7.31
C ASP A 38 3.50 0.76 7.17
N GLY A 39 4.53 1.36 7.78
CA GLY A 39 4.69 2.81 7.87
C GLY A 39 4.58 3.55 6.53
N ILE A 40 5.03 2.96 5.42
CA ILE A 40 4.95 3.59 4.09
C ILE A 40 3.52 3.61 3.54
N THR A 41 2.82 2.47 3.53
CA THR A 41 1.43 2.40 3.04
C THR A 41 0.50 3.24 3.92
N THR A 42 0.71 3.18 5.23
CA THR A 42 -0.05 3.96 6.21
C THR A 42 0.23 5.46 6.06
N GLY A 43 1.48 5.85 5.88
CA GLY A 43 1.84 7.24 5.59
C GLY A 43 1.20 7.76 4.30
N TYR A 44 1.16 6.93 3.26
CA TYR A 44 0.46 7.25 2.02
C TYR A 44 -1.06 7.41 2.25
N ALA A 45 -1.70 6.53 3.02
CA ALA A 45 -3.11 6.63 3.38
C ALA A 45 -3.43 7.99 4.04
N TYR A 46 -2.61 8.40 5.01
CA TYR A 46 -2.77 9.69 5.68
C TYR A 46 -2.53 10.88 4.74
N ALA A 47 -1.56 10.78 3.84
CA ALA A 47 -1.30 11.84 2.86
C ALA A 47 -2.48 12.06 1.89
N GLN A 48 -3.26 11.01 1.63
CA GLN A 48 -4.50 11.06 0.83
C GLN A 48 -5.74 11.46 1.65
N GLY A 49 -5.58 11.72 2.95
CA GLY A 49 -6.68 12.15 3.83
C GLY A 49 -7.57 11.01 4.33
N VAL A 50 -7.12 9.75 4.25
CA VAL A 50 -7.86 8.61 4.81
C VAL A 50 -7.88 8.72 6.34
N SER A 51 -9.06 8.54 6.94
CA SER A 51 -9.21 8.60 8.40
C SER A 51 -8.54 7.41 9.09
N THR A 52 -8.07 7.64 10.32
CA THR A 52 -7.46 6.62 11.18
C THR A 52 -8.38 5.41 11.43
N SER A 53 -9.68 5.65 11.54
CA SER A 53 -10.69 4.61 11.75
C SER A 53 -10.83 3.69 10.54
N VAL A 54 -10.91 4.25 9.34
CA VAL A 54 -10.99 3.48 8.09
C VAL A 54 -9.73 2.65 7.89
N LEU A 55 -8.56 3.25 8.14
CA LEU A 55 -7.29 2.53 8.07
C LEU A 55 -7.26 1.35 9.06
N SER A 56 -7.73 1.55 10.29
CA SER A 56 -7.78 0.47 11.30
C SER A 56 -8.69 -0.68 10.87
N ILE A 57 -9.84 -0.37 10.25
CA ILE A 57 -10.75 -1.39 9.70
C ILE A 57 -10.07 -2.16 8.56
N MET A 58 -9.38 -1.47 7.65
CA MET A 58 -8.64 -2.09 6.55
C MET A 58 -7.53 -3.02 7.05
N VAL A 59 -6.77 -2.58 8.07
CA VAL A 59 -5.75 -3.41 8.71
C VAL A 59 -6.37 -4.65 9.35
N GLY A 60 -7.50 -4.50 10.06
CA GLY A 60 -8.25 -5.62 10.62
C GLY A 60 -8.71 -6.62 9.55
N LEU A 61 -9.24 -6.13 8.42
CA LEU A 61 -9.63 -6.97 7.28
C LEU A 61 -8.42 -7.66 6.64
N SER A 62 -7.26 -7.00 6.60
CA SER A 62 -6.02 -7.61 6.11
C SER A 62 -5.57 -8.78 6.99
N ALA A 63 -5.74 -8.66 8.31
CA ALA A 63 -5.40 -9.72 9.26
C ALA A 63 -6.34 -10.93 9.11
N THR A 64 -7.65 -10.69 8.95
CA THR A 64 -8.61 -11.79 8.73
C THR A 64 -8.35 -12.49 7.40
N LEU A 65 -8.04 -11.78 6.32
CA LEU A 65 -7.68 -12.40 5.05
C LEU A 65 -6.36 -13.17 5.11
N GLY A 66 -5.37 -12.70 5.89
CA GLY A 66 -4.16 -13.47 6.18
C GLY A 66 -4.49 -14.83 6.82
N LEU A 67 -5.37 -14.82 7.84
CA LEU A 67 -5.83 -16.04 8.50
C LEU A 67 -6.62 -16.95 7.54
N VAL A 68 -7.51 -16.39 6.71
CA VAL A 68 -8.23 -17.14 5.67
C VAL A 68 -7.26 -17.79 4.69
N GLY A 69 -6.16 -17.11 4.34
CA GLY A 69 -5.08 -17.65 3.52
C GLY A 69 -4.47 -18.92 4.11
N THR A 70 -4.30 -18.99 5.43
CA THR A 70 -3.79 -20.22 6.09
C THR A 70 -4.76 -21.39 5.96
N VAL A 71 -6.07 -21.15 6.15
CA VAL A 71 -7.10 -22.19 6.01
C VAL A 71 -7.20 -22.65 4.55
N LEU A 72 -7.15 -21.71 3.61
CA LEU A 72 -7.16 -22.01 2.18
C LEU A 72 -5.93 -22.82 1.78
N TYR A 73 -4.77 -22.51 2.34
CA TYR A 73 -3.54 -23.28 2.13
C TYR A 73 -3.70 -24.73 2.58
N LEU A 74 -4.21 -24.95 3.79
CA LEU A 74 -4.44 -26.31 4.31
C LEU A 74 -5.43 -27.10 3.44
N ARG A 75 -6.38 -26.42 2.79
CA ARG A 75 -7.35 -27.04 1.89
C ARG A 75 -6.73 -27.35 0.53
N ALA A 76 -5.96 -26.42 -0.03
CA ALA A 76 -5.29 -26.55 -1.31
C ALA A 76 -4.20 -27.62 -1.27
N ARG A 77 -3.37 -27.66 -0.21
CA ARG A 77 -2.32 -28.67 -0.02
C ARG A 77 -2.89 -30.09 -0.04
N ARG A 78 -4.03 -30.31 0.61
CA ARG A 78 -4.73 -31.62 0.62
C ARG A 78 -5.22 -32.08 -0.75
N ARG A 79 -5.38 -31.16 -1.72
CA ARG A 79 -5.97 -31.47 -3.04
C ARG A 79 -4.92 -31.52 -4.14
N CYS A 80 -3.95 -30.62 -4.13
CA CYS A 80 -3.07 -30.37 -5.28
C CYS A 80 -1.60 -30.72 -5.03
N GLY A 81 -1.20 -31.07 -3.80
CA GLY A 81 0.19 -31.28 -3.41
C GLY A 81 0.94 -29.97 -3.14
N LEU A 82 2.14 -30.05 -2.55
CA LEU A 82 2.86 -28.89 -2.02
C LEU A 82 3.31 -27.91 -3.10
N VAL A 83 4.01 -28.40 -4.13
CA VAL A 83 4.59 -27.55 -5.19
C VAL A 83 3.50 -26.81 -5.99
N ARG A 84 2.42 -27.50 -6.38
CA ARG A 84 1.30 -26.88 -7.12
C ARG A 84 0.55 -25.86 -6.26
N THR A 85 0.41 -26.13 -4.96
CA THR A 85 -0.20 -25.18 -4.03
C THR A 85 0.64 -23.91 -3.94
N GLY A 86 1.96 -24.02 -3.80
CA GLY A 86 2.87 -22.86 -3.83
C GLY A 86 2.75 -22.06 -5.13
N ALA A 87 2.70 -22.73 -6.28
CA ALA A 87 2.52 -22.08 -7.58
C ALA A 87 1.16 -21.35 -7.71
N LEU A 88 0.09 -21.92 -7.14
CA LEU A 88 -1.24 -21.28 -7.14
C LEU A 88 -1.25 -20.01 -6.30
N PHE A 89 -0.69 -20.05 -5.08
CA PHE A 89 -0.63 -18.88 -4.21
C PHE A 89 0.32 -17.80 -4.73
N SER A 90 1.44 -18.17 -5.36
CA SER A 90 2.31 -17.20 -6.03
C SER A 90 1.62 -16.53 -7.22
N LEU A 91 0.84 -17.28 -8.02
CA LEU A 91 0.05 -16.70 -9.11
C LEU A 91 -1.04 -15.76 -8.57
N ALA A 92 -1.80 -16.19 -7.56
CA ALA A 92 -2.81 -15.35 -6.92
C ALA A 92 -2.19 -14.06 -6.36
N GLN A 93 -1.00 -14.15 -5.77
CA GLN A 93 -0.25 -13.00 -5.28
C GLN A 93 0.12 -12.04 -6.41
N VAL A 94 0.66 -12.54 -7.52
CA VAL A 94 0.99 -11.72 -8.69
C VAL A 94 -0.25 -11.06 -9.27
N CYS A 95 -1.36 -11.78 -9.44
CA CYS A 95 -2.63 -11.21 -9.90
C CYS A 95 -3.09 -10.05 -9.01
N CYS A 96 -2.96 -10.21 -7.70
CA CYS A 96 -3.36 -9.18 -6.75
C CYS A 96 -2.45 -7.94 -6.81
N LEU A 97 -1.14 -8.14 -6.98
CA LEU A 97 -0.20 -7.04 -7.18
C LEU A 97 -0.42 -6.35 -8.52
N LEU A 98 -0.78 -7.08 -9.57
CA LEU A 98 -1.16 -6.49 -10.86
C LEU A 98 -2.40 -5.60 -10.70
N LEU A 99 -3.39 -5.98 -9.89
CA LEU A 99 -4.52 -5.10 -9.57
C LEU A 99 -4.07 -3.81 -8.88
N CYS A 100 -3.11 -3.87 -7.94
CA CYS A 100 -2.51 -2.68 -7.32
C CYS A 100 -1.74 -1.81 -8.32
N VAL A 101 -1.10 -2.40 -9.33
CA VAL A 101 -0.42 -1.65 -10.39
C VAL A 101 -1.47 -0.97 -11.29
N MET A 102 -2.52 -1.68 -11.67
CA MET A 102 -3.60 -1.13 -12.49
C MET A 102 -4.34 0.02 -11.78
N SER A 103 -4.48 -0.04 -10.46
CA SER A 103 -5.12 1.04 -9.70
C SER A 103 -4.34 2.36 -9.74
N VAL A 104 -3.02 2.32 -9.97
CA VAL A 104 -2.20 3.52 -10.13
C VAL A 104 -2.54 4.27 -11.43
N PHE A 105 -3.06 3.57 -12.44
CA PHE A 105 -3.47 4.18 -13.71
C PHE A 105 -4.98 4.45 -13.80
N ALA A 106 -5.73 4.16 -12.73
CA ALA A 106 -7.18 4.40 -12.70
C ALA A 106 -7.50 5.91 -12.54
N PRO A 107 -8.64 6.38 -13.07
CA PRO A 107 -9.10 7.75 -12.88
C PRO A 107 -9.18 8.08 -11.38
N GLY A 108 -8.75 9.30 -11.02
CA GLY A 108 -8.58 9.71 -9.62
C GLY A 108 -7.20 9.40 -9.01
N SER A 109 -6.28 8.78 -9.76
CA SER A 109 -4.88 8.60 -9.32
C SER A 109 -4.05 9.87 -9.51
N PRO A 110 -3.08 10.18 -8.63
CA PRO A 110 -2.12 11.27 -8.84
C PRO A 110 -1.21 11.08 -10.07
N LEU A 111 -1.19 9.90 -10.68
CA LEU A 111 -0.43 9.56 -11.89
C LEU A 111 -1.34 9.31 -13.11
N ASP A 112 -2.48 9.99 -13.18
CA ASP A 112 -3.35 9.94 -14.35
C ASP A 112 -2.66 10.59 -15.57
N LEU A 113 -2.10 9.76 -16.46
CA LEU A 113 -1.44 10.16 -17.69
C LEU A 113 -2.43 10.67 -18.76
N THR A 114 -3.73 10.51 -18.54
CA THR A 114 -4.78 10.98 -19.46
C THR A 114 -5.27 12.40 -19.12
N ALA A 115 -4.93 12.91 -17.94
CA ALA A 115 -5.21 14.28 -17.56
C ALA A 115 -4.11 15.24 -18.06
N PRO A 116 -4.43 16.38 -18.70
CA PRO A 116 -3.43 17.35 -19.14
C PRO A 116 -2.60 17.87 -17.95
N LEU A 117 -1.27 17.91 -18.12
CA LEU A 117 -0.20 18.28 -17.16
C LEU A 117 -0.27 19.76 -16.70
N HIS A 118 -1.44 20.31 -16.44
CA HIS A 118 -1.58 21.69 -15.98
C HIS A 118 -2.75 21.86 -15.01
N LYS A 119 -2.54 21.43 -13.76
CA LYS A 119 -3.20 22.04 -12.60
C LYS A 119 -2.12 22.61 -11.69
N PRO A 120 -1.92 23.93 -11.62
CA PRO A 120 -0.90 24.51 -10.77
C PRO A 120 -1.25 24.22 -9.31
N ARG A 121 -0.41 23.40 -8.67
CA ARG A 121 -0.45 23.02 -7.25
C ARG A 121 0.00 24.18 -6.34
N LEU A 122 -0.37 25.42 -6.67
CA LEU A 122 0.11 26.64 -6.02
C LEU A 122 -0.75 27.06 -4.80
N VAL A 123 -1.97 26.52 -4.65
CA VAL A 123 -2.88 26.94 -3.57
C VAL A 123 -2.55 26.30 -2.21
N ARG A 124 -1.76 25.20 -2.15
CA ARG A 124 -1.45 24.52 -0.88
C ARG A 124 -0.19 25.03 -0.15
N LEU A 125 0.61 25.88 -0.77
CA LEU A 125 1.79 26.49 -0.13
C LEU A 125 1.51 27.87 0.49
N VAL A 126 0.36 28.48 0.22
CA VAL A 126 -0.09 29.70 0.89
C VAL A 126 -0.95 29.31 2.09
N ARG A 127 -0.33 28.79 3.15
CA ARG A 127 -0.86 29.06 4.49
C ARG A 127 -0.38 30.46 4.86
N PRO A 128 -1.25 31.46 5.06
CA PRO A 128 -0.80 32.68 5.71
C PRO A 128 -0.28 32.32 7.11
N PRO A 129 0.82 32.94 7.58
CA PRO A 129 1.33 32.70 8.93
C PRO A 129 0.27 33.09 9.97
N PRO A 130 0.21 32.41 11.13
CA PRO A 130 -0.67 32.84 12.21
C PRO A 130 -0.28 34.26 12.65
N PRO A 131 -1.25 35.17 12.88
CA PRO A 131 -0.94 36.51 13.34
C PRO A 131 -0.31 36.44 14.75
N PRO A 132 0.67 37.32 15.06
CA PRO A 132 1.27 37.38 16.39
C PRO A 132 0.22 37.78 17.44
N PRO A 133 0.36 37.34 18.71
CA PRO A 133 -0.58 37.69 19.75
C PRO A 133 -0.30 39.13 20.20
N SER A 134 -1.00 40.10 19.63
CA SER A 134 -1.00 41.48 20.11
C SER A 134 -2.29 41.77 20.88
N LEU A 135 -2.08 41.95 22.19
CA LEU A 135 -2.99 42.48 23.19
C LEU A 135 -3.65 43.81 22.76
N LEU A 136 -4.86 44.03 23.29
CA LEU A 136 -5.60 45.29 23.48
C LEU A 136 -6.67 45.70 22.45
N VAL A 137 -7.90 45.64 22.96
CA VAL A 137 -8.95 46.69 22.95
C VAL A 137 -10.05 46.63 21.87
N ALA A 138 -11.27 46.75 22.42
CA ALA A 138 -12.61 46.86 21.86
C ALA A 138 -12.75 47.94 20.74
N GLU A 139 -13.78 48.03 19.90
CA GLU A 139 -15.23 48.09 20.13
C GLU A 139 -15.99 48.11 18.75
N PRO A 140 -17.34 48.11 18.70
CA PRO A 140 -18.15 47.83 17.51
C PRO A 140 -18.42 49.08 16.64
N THR A 141 -18.75 48.92 15.35
CA THR A 141 -19.85 49.60 14.59
C THR A 141 -19.64 49.65 13.05
N VAL A 142 -20.72 49.25 12.36
CA VAL A 142 -21.37 49.76 11.13
C VAL A 142 -20.56 50.46 10.01
N ALA A 143 -20.60 49.80 8.84
CA ALA A 143 -20.61 50.24 7.42
C ALA A 143 -19.87 51.50 6.93
N TYR A 144 -19.06 51.31 5.87
CA TYR A 144 -18.95 52.27 4.77
C TYR A 144 -18.74 51.52 3.43
N GLU A 145 -19.58 51.82 2.45
CA GLU A 145 -19.33 51.51 1.04
C GLU A 145 -18.42 52.61 0.46
N ALA A 146 -17.29 52.22 -0.14
CA ALA A 146 -16.63 53.03 -1.16
C ALA A 146 -16.41 52.19 -2.41
N ASN A 147 -17.07 52.63 -3.48
CA ASN A 147 -16.80 52.26 -4.85
C ASN A 147 -15.37 52.62 -5.23
N GLY A 148 -14.51 51.60 -5.32
CA GLY A 148 -13.19 51.65 -5.94
C GLY A 148 -13.12 50.58 -7.03
N THR A 149 -13.36 50.99 -8.26
CA THR A 149 -13.51 50.19 -9.47
C THR A 149 -12.23 49.45 -9.88
N TRP A 150 -12.07 48.19 -9.45
CA TRP A 150 -11.15 47.21 -10.05
C TRP A 150 -11.73 45.79 -10.15
N PHE A 151 -12.98 45.60 -9.70
CA PHE A 151 -13.70 44.34 -9.86
C PHE A 151 -14.64 44.46 -11.07
N GLN A 152 -14.30 43.76 -12.15
CA GLN A 152 -15.27 43.57 -13.23
C GLN A 152 -16.41 42.67 -12.76
N ASN A 153 -17.63 43.15 -12.98
CA ASN A 153 -18.86 42.37 -12.97
C ASN A 153 -18.76 41.27 -14.04
N VAL A 154 -18.33 40.08 -13.64
CA VAL A 154 -18.73 38.86 -14.34
C VAL A 154 -20.05 38.42 -13.71
N THR A 155 -21.15 38.96 -14.25
CA THR A 155 -22.45 38.28 -14.20
C THR A 155 -22.30 36.96 -14.95
N THR A 156 -21.91 35.92 -14.23
CA THR A 156 -22.27 34.57 -14.63
C THR A 156 -23.57 34.25 -13.90
N ASN A 157 -24.69 34.35 -14.63
CA ASN A 157 -25.85 33.47 -14.44
C ASN A 157 -25.44 32.01 -14.79
N GLY A 158 -24.31 31.57 -14.26
CA GLY A 158 -24.04 30.16 -14.08
C GLY A 158 -24.61 29.87 -12.71
N THR A 159 -25.61 29.00 -12.65
CA THR A 159 -25.73 28.11 -11.51
C THR A 159 -24.31 27.74 -11.09
N ALA A 160 -23.81 28.30 -10.00
CA ALA A 160 -22.71 27.71 -9.28
C ALA A 160 -23.29 26.38 -8.81
N THR A 161 -23.30 25.40 -9.71
CA THR A 161 -23.21 24.02 -9.32
C THR A 161 -22.02 24.06 -8.38
N VAL A 162 -22.30 23.97 -7.08
CA VAL A 162 -21.42 23.28 -6.16
C VAL A 162 -21.28 21.92 -6.82
N GLN A 163 -20.36 21.84 -7.79
CA GLN A 163 -19.95 20.60 -8.38
C GLN A 163 -19.41 19.91 -7.15
N PRO A 164 -20.07 18.84 -6.66
CA PRO A 164 -19.48 18.08 -5.59
C PRO A 164 -18.09 17.78 -6.12
N GLN A 165 -17.03 18.17 -5.41
CA GLN A 165 -15.75 17.56 -5.69
C GLN A 165 -16.00 16.08 -5.42
N ILE A 166 -16.39 15.33 -6.45
CA ILE A 166 -16.44 13.88 -6.44
C ILE A 166 -14.98 13.53 -6.28
N LEU A 167 -14.53 13.42 -5.03
CA LEU A 167 -13.21 12.92 -4.74
C LEU A 167 -13.24 11.48 -5.22
N ASP A 168 -12.60 11.25 -6.36
CA ASP A 168 -12.59 9.96 -7.01
C ASP A 168 -11.65 9.03 -6.24
N TYR A 169 -12.18 8.41 -5.18
CA TYR A 169 -11.46 7.46 -4.34
C TYR A 169 -11.31 6.08 -5.00
N THR A 170 -11.62 5.96 -6.30
CA THR A 170 -11.59 4.70 -7.03
C THR A 170 -10.18 4.10 -7.04
N SER A 171 -9.17 4.91 -7.37
CA SER A 171 -7.76 4.50 -7.42
C SER A 171 -7.27 3.97 -6.06
N ILE A 172 -7.49 4.74 -4.99
CA ILE A 172 -7.03 4.39 -3.63
C ILE A 172 -7.80 3.21 -3.05
N SER A 173 -9.10 3.08 -3.35
CA SER A 173 -9.92 1.94 -2.90
C SER A 173 -9.48 0.65 -3.58
N LEU A 174 -9.22 0.68 -4.89
CA LEU A 174 -8.68 -0.46 -5.65
C LEU A 174 -7.28 -0.85 -5.15
N PHE A 175 -6.43 0.13 -4.88
CA PHE A 175 -5.10 -0.09 -4.31
C PHE A 175 -5.17 -0.82 -2.96
N PHE A 176 -5.98 -0.33 -2.03
CA PHE A 176 -6.13 -0.97 -0.72
C PHE A 176 -6.84 -2.33 -0.81
N ALA A 177 -7.83 -2.48 -1.69
CA ALA A 177 -8.50 -3.77 -1.90
C ALA A 177 -7.49 -4.82 -2.40
N GLY A 178 -6.64 -4.48 -3.37
CA GLY A 178 -5.55 -5.34 -3.83
C GLY A 178 -4.52 -5.61 -2.73
N ALA A 179 -4.12 -4.61 -1.94
CA ALA A 179 -3.21 -4.83 -0.83
C ALA A 179 -3.79 -5.80 0.22
N ILE A 180 -5.06 -5.66 0.59
CA ILE A 180 -5.75 -6.53 1.55
C ILE A 180 -5.87 -7.95 1.00
N LEU A 181 -6.36 -8.11 -0.23
CA LEU A 181 -6.55 -9.41 -0.86
C LEU A 181 -5.22 -10.16 -1.04
N SER A 182 -4.11 -9.44 -1.25
CA SER A 182 -2.78 -10.02 -1.36
C SER A 182 -2.32 -10.73 -0.07
N ARG A 183 -2.95 -10.48 1.08
CA ARG A 183 -2.64 -11.23 2.32
C ARG A 183 -2.94 -12.71 2.20
N VAL A 184 -3.95 -13.09 1.41
CA VAL A 184 -4.27 -14.50 1.15
C VAL A 184 -3.13 -15.18 0.39
N GLY A 185 -2.64 -14.52 -0.68
CA GLY A 185 -1.52 -15.00 -1.52
C GLY A 185 -0.22 -15.09 -0.73
N LEU A 186 0.11 -14.03 0.00
CA LEU A 186 1.30 -13.92 0.85
C LEU A 186 1.42 -15.08 1.83
N TRP A 187 0.40 -15.26 2.69
CA TRP A 187 0.43 -16.28 3.74
C TRP A 187 0.40 -17.71 3.17
N GLY A 188 -0.35 -17.94 2.10
CA GLY A 188 -0.38 -19.25 1.47
C GLY A 188 0.94 -19.62 0.77
N PHE A 189 1.61 -18.64 0.15
CA PHE A 189 2.92 -18.86 -0.45
C PHE A 189 4.01 -19.07 0.61
N ASP A 190 4.00 -18.28 1.69
CA ASP A 190 4.90 -18.45 2.83
C ASP A 190 4.81 -19.86 3.42
N LEU A 191 3.60 -20.30 3.76
CA LEU A 191 3.38 -21.66 4.27
C LEU A 191 3.86 -22.73 3.28
N SER A 192 3.69 -22.50 1.98
CA SER A 192 4.19 -23.42 0.95
C SER A 192 5.71 -23.52 0.98
N VAL A 193 6.41 -22.39 0.99
CA VAL A 193 7.89 -22.34 0.99
C VAL A 193 8.45 -22.88 2.30
N THR A 194 7.87 -22.51 3.44
CA THR A 194 8.23 -23.06 4.75
C THR A 194 8.11 -24.58 4.77
N GLN A 195 7.03 -25.14 4.22
CA GLN A 195 6.88 -26.60 4.13
C GLN A 195 7.87 -27.23 3.14
N ILE A 196 8.22 -26.55 2.04
CA ILE A 196 9.26 -27.03 1.11
C ILE A 196 10.58 -27.15 1.87
N PHE A 197 11.00 -26.12 2.61
CA PHE A 197 12.22 -26.19 3.43
C PHE A 197 12.17 -27.33 4.46
N GLN A 198 11.02 -27.53 5.11
CA GLN A 198 10.87 -28.61 6.10
C GLN A 198 10.94 -30.00 5.47
N GLU A 199 10.39 -30.21 4.28
CA GLU A 199 10.36 -31.52 3.60
C GLU A 199 11.65 -31.83 2.85
N THR A 200 12.34 -30.84 2.29
CA THR A 200 13.50 -31.07 1.41
C THR A 200 14.86 -30.97 2.12
N VAL A 201 14.95 -30.23 3.23
CA VAL A 201 16.23 -30.01 3.92
C VAL A 201 16.45 -31.06 5.00
N ALA A 202 17.61 -31.73 4.95
CA ALA A 202 18.02 -32.72 5.94
C ALA A 202 18.16 -32.09 7.34
N GLU A 203 17.82 -32.85 8.39
CA GLU A 203 17.78 -32.35 9.77
C GLU A 203 19.11 -31.78 10.25
N SER A 204 20.23 -32.33 9.80
CA SER A 204 21.58 -31.85 10.10
C SER A 204 21.90 -30.47 9.51
N GLU A 205 21.17 -30.04 8.49
CA GLU A 205 21.41 -28.78 7.76
C GLU A 205 20.33 -27.72 8.02
N ARG A 206 19.20 -28.06 8.65
CA ARG A 206 18.06 -27.15 8.91
C ARG A 206 18.38 -25.93 9.76
N GLY A 207 19.41 -25.98 10.61
CA GLY A 207 19.84 -24.83 11.41
C GLY A 207 20.80 -23.89 10.67
N VAL A 208 21.29 -24.30 9.50
CA VAL A 208 22.27 -23.58 8.69
C VAL A 208 21.62 -22.94 7.45
N VAL A 209 20.59 -23.60 6.91
CA VAL A 209 19.76 -23.19 5.76
C VAL A 209 18.57 -22.38 6.26
#